data_AF-A0A848G409-F1
#
_entry.id   AF-A0A848G409-F1
#
_cell.length_a   1.000
_cell.length_b   1.000
_cell.length_c   1.000
_cell.angle_alpha   90.00
_cell.angle_beta   90.00
_cell.angle_gamma   90.00
#
_symmetry.space_group_name_H-M   'P 1'
#
loop_
_entity.id
_entity.type
_entity.pdbx_description
1 polymer ?
#
loop_
_entity_poly.entity_id
_entity_poly.type
_entity_poly.pdbx_seq_one_letter_code
_entity_poly.pdbx_strand_id
1 'polypeptide(L)'
;MSLEAFCPGSHYFPADLVARDERTIVIDINRDGLPECRLDGVDLVTMLGVVEYVSDFSKILEDIAASRRALLFTYCAVDFFPKKNAALRYDRDGWFNSFSISDLCRMTADAGFKIVRYDVFDCSQAVFLVAPLGSEDKFEQAAYRLRSRSEIVRAIRRLRGVPRKKLVLAGFFGRGNAGDEALLQCVYESFCDDFDIAIAVDGHGAYKGFWDWYPYNKSRIFHQCATEIFFQSPSTVAGLIVGGGGLPVGFCANLVFAAKANGIPVVLAGVDLFEDCDESATRAVVDYLNLFDFFSYRSEKREQGVIPLLRCENALGADWALRLCVDEAEDINPDPQRAVLVLREYPQGALREDYLSTVREVVRLVEREGYKVVMAPFCPEDVRFLDQLGVRKEFDVVELWSNPRRMKQLIACSGLLVSIGRLHPILFGVDCPVRIVAVAPPVVGYENVLSDKIIKICRDFGVPFVFGVDQFKAVLPKLLPVDREVVLAAKLRLDRIVDRIYDRLV
;
A
#
# COMPACT_ATOMS: atom_id res chain seq x y z
N MET A 1 20.76 20.68 -25.06
CA MET A 1 21.49 19.43 -24.73
C MET A 1 20.82 18.31 -25.49
N SER A 2 21.58 17.49 -26.22
CA SER A 2 21.04 16.33 -26.93
C SER A 2 20.80 15.16 -25.97
N LEU A 3 19.79 14.34 -26.23
CA LEU A 3 19.48 13.12 -25.47
C LEU A 3 20.70 12.17 -25.35
N GLU A 4 21.51 12.11 -26.42
CA GLU A 4 22.76 11.35 -26.51
C GLU A 4 23.73 11.58 -25.34
N ALA A 5 23.81 12.81 -24.83
CA ALA A 5 24.70 13.14 -23.71
C ALA A 5 24.29 12.44 -22.39
N PHE A 6 23.04 12.00 -22.27
CA PHE A 6 22.50 11.32 -21.08
C PHE A 6 22.49 9.79 -21.23
N CYS A 7 22.88 9.25 -22.38
CA CYS A 7 22.88 7.81 -22.67
C CYS A 7 24.27 7.34 -23.14
N PRO A 8 25.30 7.39 -22.28
CA PRO A 8 26.64 6.99 -22.66
C PRO A 8 26.68 5.51 -23.07
N GLY A 9 27.31 5.22 -24.22
CA GLY A 9 27.38 3.86 -24.78
C GLY A 9 26.20 3.48 -25.69
N SER A 10 25.21 4.37 -25.87
CA SER A 10 24.13 4.18 -26.84
C SER A 10 24.49 4.79 -28.20
N HIS A 11 24.01 4.16 -29.27
CA HIS A 11 24.06 4.74 -30.61
C HIS A 11 22.76 5.51 -30.87
N TYR A 12 22.85 6.84 -30.96
CA TYR A 12 21.70 7.70 -31.15
C TYR A 12 21.48 8.05 -32.62
N PHE A 13 20.25 7.84 -33.12
CA PHE A 13 19.83 8.21 -34.47
C PHE A 13 18.82 9.37 -34.39
N PRO A 14 19.25 10.63 -34.60
CA PRO A 14 18.34 11.77 -34.54
C PRO A 14 17.38 11.79 -35.73
N ALA A 15 16.10 12.06 -35.47
CA ALA A 15 15.08 12.35 -36.47
C ALA A 15 14.30 13.60 -36.04
N ASP A 16 14.17 14.58 -36.93
CA ASP A 16 13.54 15.88 -36.65
C ASP A 16 13.01 16.50 -37.95
N LEU A 17 12.13 17.49 -37.86
CA LEU A 17 11.60 18.24 -39.00
C LEU A 17 12.67 19.12 -39.66
N VAL A 18 13.74 19.43 -38.93
CA VAL A 18 14.88 20.23 -39.39
C VAL A 18 16.20 19.54 -39.04
N ALA A 19 17.18 19.64 -39.93
CA ALA A 19 18.51 19.10 -39.67
C ALA A 19 19.17 19.80 -38.46
N ARG A 20 19.58 19.04 -37.45
CA ARG A 20 20.34 19.54 -36.29
C ARG A 20 21.84 19.32 -36.46
N ASP A 21 22.18 18.25 -37.17
CA ASP A 21 23.52 17.88 -37.62
C ASP A 21 23.43 16.98 -38.89
N GLU A 22 24.57 16.53 -39.40
CA GLU A 22 24.69 15.66 -40.58
C GLU A 22 24.12 14.24 -40.40
N ARG A 23 23.83 13.84 -39.16
CA ARG A 23 23.25 12.53 -38.83
C ARG A 23 21.72 12.57 -38.80
N THR A 24 21.15 13.78 -38.71
CA THR A 24 19.71 13.99 -38.53
C THR A 24 18.93 13.53 -39.75
N ILE A 25 18.04 12.56 -39.53
CA ILE A 25 17.04 12.15 -40.52
C ILE A 25 15.98 13.25 -40.55
N VAL A 26 16.00 14.07 -41.60
CA VAL A 26 15.02 15.14 -41.79
C VAL A 26 13.72 14.53 -42.29
N ILE A 27 12.67 14.55 -41.46
CA ILE A 27 11.39 13.91 -41.77
C ILE A 27 10.22 14.68 -41.13
N ASP A 28 9.12 14.78 -41.88
CA ASP A 28 7.83 15.21 -41.34
C ASP A 28 6.99 13.97 -41.04
N ILE A 29 6.97 13.54 -39.77
CA ILE A 29 6.27 12.31 -39.37
C ILE A 29 4.76 12.35 -39.63
N ASN A 30 4.14 13.54 -39.72
CA ASN A 30 2.72 13.66 -40.03
C ASN A 30 2.42 13.41 -41.51
N ARG A 31 3.38 13.73 -42.39
CA ARG A 31 3.23 13.54 -43.84
C ARG A 31 3.80 12.21 -44.31
N ASP A 32 4.99 11.88 -43.82
CA ASP A 32 5.85 10.84 -44.37
C ASP A 32 5.87 9.57 -43.49
N GLY A 33 5.28 9.61 -42.29
CA GLY A 33 5.28 8.49 -41.34
C GLY A 33 6.63 8.29 -40.64
N LEU A 34 6.84 7.10 -40.05
CA LEU A 34 8.14 6.75 -39.45
C LEU A 34 9.15 6.35 -40.54
N PRO A 35 10.46 6.59 -40.33
CA PRO A 35 11.48 6.16 -41.27
C PRO A 35 11.68 4.63 -41.18
N GLU A 36 10.86 3.87 -41.91
CA GLU A 36 10.84 2.39 -41.88
C GLU A 36 12.24 1.76 -42.00
N CYS A 37 13.08 2.28 -42.90
CA CYS A 37 14.44 1.81 -43.15
C CYS A 37 15.41 1.90 -41.95
N ARG A 38 14.99 2.48 -40.82
CA ARG A 38 15.82 2.69 -39.62
C ARG A 38 15.21 2.15 -38.33
N LEU A 39 13.99 1.61 -38.35
CA LEU A 39 13.47 0.88 -37.18
C LEU A 39 14.18 -0.46 -37.01
N ASP A 40 14.69 -1.03 -38.11
CA ASP A 40 15.57 -2.19 -38.11
C ASP A 40 16.95 -1.82 -37.57
N GLY A 41 17.19 -2.17 -36.30
CA GLY A 41 18.47 -1.92 -35.61
C GLY A 41 18.37 -0.95 -34.43
N VAL A 42 17.17 -0.48 -34.08
CA VAL A 42 16.93 0.33 -32.88
C VAL A 42 16.27 -0.54 -31.80
N ASP A 43 16.72 -0.42 -30.54
CA ASP A 43 16.10 -1.14 -29.41
C ASP A 43 14.94 -0.33 -28.78
N LEU A 44 15.04 1.00 -28.83
CA LEU A 44 14.13 1.93 -28.20
C LEU A 44 13.89 3.15 -29.10
N VAL A 45 12.62 3.41 -29.41
CA VAL A 45 12.19 4.66 -30.05
C VAL A 45 11.93 5.71 -28.96
N THR A 46 12.32 6.97 -29.18
CA THR A 46 12.09 8.05 -28.22
C THR A 46 11.29 9.21 -28.83
N MET A 47 10.19 9.60 -28.19
CA MET A 47 9.31 10.72 -28.59
C MET A 47 9.10 11.68 -27.42
N LEU A 48 10.12 12.49 -27.11
CA LEU A 48 10.12 13.39 -25.96
C LEU A 48 9.64 14.79 -26.39
N GLY A 49 8.39 15.13 -26.07
CA GLY A 49 7.75 16.40 -26.46
C GLY A 49 7.35 16.46 -27.93
N VAL A 50 7.07 15.30 -28.53
CA VAL A 50 6.71 15.16 -29.95
C VAL A 50 5.22 14.83 -30.11
N VAL A 51 4.67 14.02 -29.21
CA VAL A 51 3.31 13.44 -29.32
C VAL A 51 2.23 14.53 -29.37
N GLU A 52 2.47 15.70 -28.78
CA GLU A 52 1.59 16.86 -28.86
C GLU A 52 1.33 17.33 -30.31
N TYR A 53 2.26 17.07 -31.22
CA TYR A 53 2.27 17.56 -32.60
C TYR A 53 2.07 16.45 -33.65
N VAL A 54 1.66 15.24 -33.23
CA VAL A 54 1.40 14.12 -34.14
C VAL A 54 -0.10 14.02 -34.43
N SER A 55 -0.53 14.17 -35.68
CA SER A 55 -1.97 14.17 -36.01
C SER A 55 -2.63 12.80 -35.84
N ASP A 56 -1.88 11.71 -36.01
CA ASP A 56 -2.37 10.32 -35.88
C ASP A 56 -1.40 9.50 -35.03
N PHE A 57 -1.45 9.71 -33.71
CA PHE A 57 -0.56 9.00 -32.78
C PHE A 57 -0.87 7.50 -32.68
N SER A 58 -2.12 7.08 -32.90
CA SER A 58 -2.49 5.66 -32.89
C SER A 58 -1.76 4.88 -33.98
N LYS A 59 -1.73 5.39 -35.21
CA LYS A 59 -1.00 4.76 -36.31
C LYS A 59 0.50 4.64 -36.01
N ILE A 60 1.10 5.68 -35.43
CA ILE A 60 2.51 5.64 -35.01
C ILE A 60 2.76 4.53 -33.98
N LEU A 61 1.85 4.35 -33.01
CA LEU A 61 1.94 3.25 -32.05
C LEU A 61 1.87 1.89 -32.78
N GLU A 62 0.90 1.71 -33.68
CA GLU A 62 0.75 0.48 -34.46
C GLU A 62 2.02 0.14 -35.28
N ASP A 63 2.59 1.13 -35.96
CA ASP A 63 3.81 0.96 -36.77
C ASP A 63 5.01 0.54 -35.89
N ILE A 64 5.18 1.17 -34.72
CA ILE A 64 6.27 0.82 -33.78
C ILE A 64 6.04 -0.58 -33.19
N ALA A 65 4.80 -0.90 -32.80
CA ALA A 65 4.45 -2.21 -32.26
C ALA A 65 4.69 -3.33 -33.28
N ALA A 66 4.32 -3.10 -34.55
CA ALA A 66 4.56 -4.03 -35.66
C ALA A 66 6.05 -4.31 -35.87
N SER A 67 6.90 -3.29 -35.67
CA SER A 67 8.36 -3.43 -35.70
C SER A 67 8.98 -4.05 -34.44
N ARG A 68 8.16 -4.39 -33.44
CA ARG A 68 8.54 -4.97 -32.14
C ARG A 68 9.58 -4.15 -31.37
N ARG A 69 9.49 -2.82 -31.42
CA ARG A 69 10.40 -1.92 -30.67
C ARG A 69 9.71 -1.33 -29.46
N ALA A 70 10.46 -1.12 -28.38
CA ALA A 70 9.95 -0.36 -27.24
C ALA A 70 9.85 1.13 -27.61
N LEU A 71 8.98 1.87 -26.92
CA LEU A 71 8.80 3.30 -27.09
C LEU A 71 8.86 4.01 -25.74
N LEU A 72 9.73 5.01 -25.65
CA LEU A 72 9.76 5.99 -24.57
C LEU A 72 9.18 7.31 -25.09
N PHE A 73 8.05 7.76 -24.55
CA PHE A 73 7.44 9.01 -24.97
C PHE A 73 7.05 9.87 -23.79
N THR A 74 6.97 11.18 -24.02
CA THR A 74 6.39 12.11 -23.03
C THR A 74 5.18 12.80 -23.60
N TYR A 75 4.24 13.17 -22.72
CA TYR A 75 3.05 13.87 -23.13
C TYR A 75 2.48 14.78 -22.05
N CYS A 76 2.11 16.00 -22.43
CA CYS A 76 1.39 16.94 -21.57
C CYS A 76 -0.12 16.60 -21.44
N ALA A 77 -0.43 15.55 -20.68
CA ALA A 77 -1.80 15.06 -20.51
C ALA A 77 -2.78 16.14 -20.00
N VAL A 78 -4.05 16.05 -20.42
CA VAL A 78 -5.09 16.99 -19.94
C VAL A 78 -5.34 16.86 -18.43
N ASP A 79 -5.05 15.69 -17.85
CA ASP A 79 -5.16 15.40 -16.41
C ASP A 79 -4.33 16.36 -15.55
N PHE A 80 -3.20 16.85 -16.06
CA PHE A 80 -2.33 17.78 -15.32
C PHE A 80 -2.79 19.23 -15.40
N PHE A 81 -3.67 19.59 -16.35
CA PHE A 81 -4.10 20.96 -16.58
C PHE A 81 -5.61 21.09 -16.84
N PRO A 82 -6.47 20.71 -15.87
CA PRO A 82 -7.92 20.73 -16.04
C PRO A 82 -8.51 22.14 -16.29
N LYS A 83 -7.75 23.22 -16.03
CA LYS A 83 -8.19 24.63 -16.19
C LYS A 83 -7.67 25.33 -17.47
N LYS A 84 -6.73 24.76 -18.21
CA LYS A 84 -6.32 25.31 -19.51
C LYS A 84 -7.28 24.74 -20.55
N ASN A 85 -8.19 25.59 -21.06
CA ASN A 85 -9.10 25.22 -22.15
C ASN A 85 -8.33 24.49 -23.26
N ALA A 86 -8.84 23.35 -23.74
CA ALA A 86 -8.30 22.65 -24.90
C ALA A 86 -8.05 23.62 -26.08
N ALA A 87 -8.94 24.60 -26.26
CA ALA A 87 -8.81 25.67 -27.25
C ALA A 87 -7.48 26.47 -27.16
N LEU A 88 -6.96 26.73 -25.94
CA LEU A 88 -5.69 27.45 -25.78
C LEU A 88 -4.47 26.62 -26.24
N ARG A 89 -4.57 25.29 -26.24
CA ARG A 89 -3.48 24.40 -26.68
C ARG A 89 -3.37 24.36 -28.21
N TYR A 90 -4.51 24.34 -28.91
CA TYR A 90 -4.57 24.40 -30.38
C TYR A 90 -4.15 25.77 -30.91
N ASP A 91 -4.72 26.86 -30.38
CA ASP A 91 -4.56 28.20 -30.96
C ASP A 91 -3.19 28.83 -30.72
N ARG A 92 -2.51 28.47 -29.62
CA ARG A 92 -1.26 29.13 -29.22
C ARG A 92 -0.02 28.26 -29.37
N ASP A 93 -0.13 26.99 -29.04
CA ASP A 93 1.02 26.08 -28.95
C ASP A 93 1.09 25.11 -30.14
N GLY A 94 0.07 25.10 -31.02
CA GLY A 94 0.05 24.29 -32.25
C GLY A 94 -0.12 22.80 -32.02
N TRP A 95 -0.66 22.40 -30.86
CA TRP A 95 -0.86 20.99 -30.53
C TRP A 95 -2.04 20.42 -31.30
N PHE A 96 -1.92 19.19 -31.81
CA PHE A 96 -3.04 18.46 -32.42
C PHE A 96 -3.82 17.63 -31.41
N ASN A 97 -3.24 17.35 -30.24
CA ASN A 97 -3.78 16.36 -29.31
C ASN A 97 -4.13 16.96 -27.95
N SER A 98 -5.14 16.36 -27.31
CA SER A 98 -5.54 16.65 -25.92
C SER A 98 -5.89 15.36 -25.17
N PHE A 99 -4.99 14.37 -25.25
CA PHE A 99 -5.19 13.06 -24.62
C PHE A 99 -5.14 13.15 -23.09
N SER A 100 -5.98 12.35 -22.42
CA SER A 100 -5.77 12.02 -21.02
C SER A 100 -4.75 10.88 -20.87
N ILE A 101 -4.25 10.66 -19.66
CA ILE A 101 -3.47 9.47 -19.30
C ILE A 101 -4.26 8.21 -19.65
N SER A 102 -5.57 8.20 -19.37
CA SER A 102 -6.45 7.07 -19.70
C SER A 102 -6.53 6.80 -21.21
N ASP A 103 -6.61 7.86 -22.02
CA ASP A 103 -6.61 7.72 -23.48
C ASP A 103 -5.29 7.14 -23.98
N LEU A 104 -4.16 7.64 -23.48
CA LEU A 104 -2.83 7.13 -23.83
C LEU A 104 -2.68 5.66 -23.45
N CYS A 105 -3.11 5.27 -22.24
CA CYS A 105 -3.08 3.88 -21.81
C CYS A 105 -3.87 2.97 -22.76
N ARG A 106 -5.10 3.38 -23.12
CA ARG A 106 -5.94 2.63 -24.05
C ARG A 106 -5.30 2.54 -25.44
N MET A 107 -4.84 3.66 -26.01
CA MET A 107 -4.19 3.69 -27.32
C MET A 107 -2.96 2.78 -27.38
N THR A 108 -2.13 2.79 -26.32
CA THR A 108 -0.96 1.90 -26.25
C THR A 108 -1.37 0.42 -26.18
N ALA A 109 -2.39 0.09 -25.40
CA ALA A 109 -2.91 -1.27 -25.29
C ALA A 109 -3.52 -1.76 -26.62
N ASP A 110 -4.33 -0.92 -27.28
CA ASP A 110 -4.98 -1.22 -28.56
C ASP A 110 -3.94 -1.47 -29.67
N ALA A 111 -2.81 -0.74 -29.64
CA ALA A 111 -1.69 -0.94 -30.55
C ALA A 111 -0.83 -2.19 -30.25
N GLY A 112 -1.13 -2.94 -29.18
CA GLY A 112 -0.38 -4.14 -28.81
C GLY A 112 0.87 -3.89 -27.97
N PHE A 113 0.90 -2.77 -27.24
CA PHE A 113 1.90 -2.55 -26.19
C PHE A 113 1.38 -2.92 -24.81
N LYS A 114 2.32 -3.29 -23.94
CA LYS A 114 2.17 -3.23 -22.48
C LYS A 114 2.95 -2.03 -21.95
N ILE A 115 2.34 -1.28 -21.06
CA ILE A 115 3.03 -0.20 -20.34
C ILE A 115 3.99 -0.86 -19.36
N VAL A 116 5.29 -0.66 -19.60
CA VAL A 116 6.32 -1.20 -18.70
C VAL A 116 6.62 -0.21 -17.59
N ARG A 117 6.71 1.08 -17.91
CA ARG A 117 6.95 2.13 -16.91
C ARG A 117 6.14 3.37 -17.24
N TYR A 118 5.68 4.03 -16.20
CA TYR A 118 5.05 5.34 -16.29
C TYR A 118 5.56 6.20 -15.14
N ASP A 119 6.00 7.40 -15.48
CA ASP A 119 6.45 8.44 -14.57
C ASP A 119 5.78 9.77 -14.92
N VAL A 120 5.90 10.75 -14.04
CA VAL A 120 5.51 12.13 -14.34
C VAL A 120 6.69 13.05 -14.08
N PHE A 121 7.00 13.86 -15.08
CA PHE A 121 8.08 14.82 -15.11
C PHE A 121 7.53 16.25 -15.01
N ASP A 122 8.14 17.04 -14.11
CA ASP A 122 7.81 18.45 -13.84
C ASP A 122 6.31 18.77 -13.73
N CYS A 123 5.52 17.77 -13.29
CA CYS A 123 4.10 17.89 -12.95
C CYS A 123 3.20 18.39 -14.07
N SER A 124 3.69 18.27 -15.29
CA SER A 124 3.09 18.79 -16.51
C SER A 124 3.20 17.79 -17.64
N GLN A 125 4.11 16.82 -17.55
CA GLN A 125 4.39 15.82 -18.56
C GLN A 125 4.36 14.42 -17.96
N ALA A 126 3.59 13.53 -18.56
CA ALA A 126 3.73 12.11 -18.32
C ALA A 126 4.90 11.58 -19.14
N VAL A 127 5.58 10.56 -18.63
CA VAL A 127 6.65 9.81 -19.30
C VAL A 127 6.21 8.35 -19.33
N PHE A 128 6.13 7.77 -20.51
CA PHE A 128 5.72 6.38 -20.72
C PHE A 128 6.86 5.61 -21.37
N LEU A 129 7.23 4.47 -20.79
CA LEU A 129 7.97 3.42 -21.47
C LEU A 129 7.00 2.27 -21.71
N VAL A 130 6.79 1.95 -22.98
CA VAL A 130 5.92 0.87 -23.41
C VAL A 130 6.72 -0.15 -24.21
N ALA A 131 6.42 -1.43 -24.05
CA ALA A 131 7.07 -2.53 -24.76
C ALA A 131 6.01 -3.38 -25.48
N PRO A 132 6.29 -3.87 -26.70
CA PRO A 132 5.38 -4.75 -27.42
C PRO A 132 5.05 -5.98 -26.58
N LEU A 133 3.80 -6.46 -26.69
CA LEU A 133 3.38 -7.68 -25.99
C LEU A 133 4.32 -8.86 -26.29
N GLY A 134 4.76 -9.56 -25.25
CA GLY A 134 5.71 -10.68 -25.32
C GLY A 134 7.20 -10.28 -25.32
N SER A 135 7.54 -9.01 -25.08
CA SER A 135 8.92 -8.53 -24.95
C SER A 135 9.24 -7.88 -23.60
N GLU A 136 8.33 -7.99 -22.63
CA GLU A 136 8.30 -7.17 -21.42
C GLU A 136 9.37 -7.56 -20.41
N ASP A 137 9.75 -8.84 -20.36
CA ASP A 137 10.76 -9.37 -19.43
C ASP A 137 12.09 -8.63 -19.50
N LYS A 138 12.43 -8.03 -20.66
CA LYS A 138 13.64 -7.23 -20.86
C LYS A 138 13.61 -5.89 -20.12
N PHE A 139 12.43 -5.37 -19.81
CA PHE A 139 12.23 -4.02 -19.27
C PHE A 139 11.56 -4.04 -17.87
N GLU A 140 10.87 -5.13 -17.51
CA GLU A 140 10.20 -5.29 -16.20
C GLU A 140 11.17 -5.32 -15.01
N GLN A 141 12.41 -5.80 -15.20
CA GLN A 141 13.41 -5.86 -14.12
C GLN A 141 13.83 -4.48 -13.58
N ALA A 142 13.48 -3.38 -14.26
CA ALA A 142 13.81 -2.01 -13.86
C ALA A 142 12.59 -1.17 -13.42
N ALA A 143 11.37 -1.71 -13.48
CA ALA A 143 10.14 -0.93 -13.43
C ALA A 143 9.24 -1.34 -12.26
N TYR A 144 9.45 -0.72 -11.10
CA TYR A 144 8.41 -0.65 -10.08
C TYR A 144 8.39 0.73 -9.44
N ARG A 145 7.37 1.52 -9.81
CA ARG A 145 6.64 2.55 -9.02
C ARG A 145 5.95 3.51 -10.00
N LEU A 146 4.64 3.30 -10.21
CA LEU A 146 3.76 4.33 -10.74
C LEU A 146 3.73 5.48 -9.75
N ARG A 147 4.09 6.69 -10.15
CA ARG A 147 3.95 7.85 -9.26
C ARG A 147 2.52 8.36 -9.25
N SER A 148 1.88 8.41 -8.08
CA SER A 148 0.52 8.93 -7.94
C SER A 148 0.49 10.46 -8.15
N ARG A 149 -0.70 11.01 -8.43
CA ARG A 149 -0.92 12.47 -8.51
C ARG A 149 -0.41 13.18 -7.25
N SER A 150 -0.57 12.57 -6.08
CA SER A 150 -0.05 13.13 -4.84
C SER A 150 1.48 13.19 -4.87
N GLU A 151 2.21 12.14 -5.25
CA GLU A 151 3.67 12.16 -5.39
C GLU A 151 4.23 13.27 -6.28
N ILE A 152 3.48 13.64 -7.30
CA ILE A 152 3.80 14.74 -8.21
C ILE A 152 3.64 16.09 -7.50
N VAL A 153 2.47 16.33 -6.89
CA VAL A 153 2.23 17.55 -6.08
C VAL A 153 3.27 17.70 -4.97
N ARG A 154 3.68 16.59 -4.35
CA ARG A 154 4.72 16.52 -3.32
C ARG A 154 6.07 17.01 -3.84
N ALA A 155 6.49 16.53 -5.01
CA ALA A 155 7.73 16.97 -5.65
C ALA A 155 7.74 18.49 -5.92
N ILE A 156 6.64 19.07 -6.40
CA ILE A 156 6.53 20.54 -6.59
C ILE A 156 6.71 21.28 -5.28
N ARG A 157 6.02 20.85 -4.21
CA ARG A 157 6.06 21.53 -2.92
C ARG A 157 7.48 21.57 -2.35
N ARG A 158 8.23 20.46 -2.51
CA ARG A 158 9.66 20.39 -2.14
C ARG A 158 10.49 21.36 -2.95
N LEU A 159 10.34 21.38 -4.27
CA LEU A 159 11.08 22.30 -5.15
C LEU A 159 10.79 23.77 -4.84
N ARG A 160 9.56 24.09 -4.42
CA ARG A 160 9.15 25.45 -4.05
C ARG A 160 9.53 25.86 -2.63
N GLY A 161 10.13 24.98 -1.84
CA GLY A 161 10.51 25.26 -0.45
C GLY A 161 9.32 25.63 0.44
N VAL A 162 8.12 25.11 0.15
CA VAL A 162 6.93 25.39 0.97
C VAL A 162 7.18 24.84 2.38
N PRO A 163 7.05 25.65 3.45
CA PRO A 163 7.23 25.16 4.81
C PRO A 163 6.33 23.96 5.09
N ARG A 164 6.90 22.92 5.69
CA ARG A 164 6.17 21.72 6.06
C ARG A 164 5.26 22.03 7.23
N LYS A 165 4.00 21.62 7.11
CA LYS A 165 3.04 21.66 8.22
C LYS A 165 3.15 20.39 9.03
N LYS A 166 2.74 20.43 10.29
CA LYS A 166 2.69 19.26 11.17
C LYS A 166 1.51 18.38 10.79
N LEU A 167 1.73 17.08 10.67
CA LEU A 167 0.65 16.09 10.60
C LEU A 167 0.65 15.28 11.88
N VAL A 168 -0.47 15.31 12.59
CA VAL A 168 -0.62 14.58 13.85
C VAL A 168 -1.15 13.18 13.55
N LEU A 169 -0.45 12.16 14.05
CA LEU A 169 -0.88 10.76 14.01
C LEU A 169 -1.27 10.31 15.42
N ALA A 170 -2.45 9.72 15.56
CA ALA A 170 -2.96 9.15 16.81
C ALA A 170 -3.45 7.71 16.56
N GLY A 171 -3.70 6.93 17.61
CA GLY A 171 -4.15 5.52 17.45
C GLY A 171 -3.06 4.46 17.63
N PHE A 172 -1.84 4.86 18.01
CA PHE A 172 -0.69 3.96 18.09
C PHE A 172 -0.08 3.99 19.49
N PHE A 173 0.15 2.81 20.06
CA PHE A 173 0.49 2.68 21.49
C PHE A 173 1.99 2.49 21.78
N GLY A 174 2.83 2.25 20.77
CA GLY A 174 4.21 1.85 20.99
C GLY A 174 4.32 0.56 21.81
N ARG A 175 3.31 -0.32 21.73
CA ARG A 175 3.22 -1.58 22.49
C ARG A 175 4.02 -2.71 21.86
N GLY A 176 4.46 -2.54 20.61
CA GLY A 176 5.21 -3.57 19.89
C GLY A 176 4.30 -4.64 19.27
N ASN A 177 3.03 -4.34 19.02
CA ASN A 177 2.22 -5.21 18.15
C ASN A 177 2.65 -4.99 16.71
N ALA A 178 3.35 -5.95 16.10
CA ALA A 178 3.90 -5.82 14.75
C ALA A 178 2.86 -5.39 13.72
N GLY A 179 1.60 -5.78 13.89
CA GLY A 179 0.50 -5.32 13.04
C GLY A 179 0.27 -3.81 13.14
N ASP A 180 0.01 -3.32 14.35
CA ASP A 180 -0.25 -1.89 14.56
C ASP A 180 0.97 -1.01 14.24
N GLU A 181 2.19 -1.50 14.53
CA GLU A 181 3.42 -0.83 14.15
C GLU A 181 3.60 -0.79 12.62
N ALA A 182 3.16 -1.82 11.88
CA ALA A 182 3.16 -1.80 10.42
C ALA A 182 2.20 -0.74 9.85
N LEU A 183 1.00 -0.61 10.42
CA LEU A 183 0.05 0.43 10.05
C LEU A 183 0.69 1.81 10.24
N LEU A 184 1.34 2.03 11.39
CA LEU A 184 2.03 3.28 11.68
C LEU A 184 3.15 3.57 10.67
N GLN A 185 4.00 2.59 10.36
CA GLN A 185 5.07 2.74 9.38
C GLN A 185 4.53 3.11 8.00
N CYS A 186 3.47 2.43 7.54
CA CYS A 186 2.87 2.68 6.24
C CYS A 186 2.22 4.06 6.16
N VAL A 187 1.53 4.50 7.23
CA VAL A 187 0.97 5.86 7.31
C VAL A 187 2.09 6.88 7.34
N TYR A 188 3.11 6.69 8.18
CA TYR A 188 4.28 7.59 8.24
C TYR A 188 4.91 7.74 6.86
N GLU A 189 5.29 6.65 6.19
CA GLU A 189 5.94 6.67 4.87
C GLU A 189 5.07 7.30 3.79
N SER A 190 3.76 7.21 3.95
CA SER A 190 2.83 7.85 3.02
C SER A 190 2.82 9.37 3.14
N PHE A 191 3.31 9.96 4.22
CA PHE A 191 3.17 11.41 4.48
C PHE A 191 4.45 12.11 4.99
N CYS A 192 5.48 11.35 5.39
CA CYS A 192 6.69 11.87 6.06
C CYS A 192 7.62 12.66 5.15
N ASP A 193 7.33 12.76 3.87
CA ASP A 193 8.08 13.62 2.96
C ASP A 193 7.53 15.05 2.90
N ASP A 194 6.25 15.25 3.23
CA ASP A 194 5.55 16.52 3.02
C ASP A 194 5.11 17.20 4.32
N PHE A 195 5.01 16.41 5.38
CA PHE A 195 4.52 16.88 6.68
C PHE A 195 5.47 16.53 7.80
N ASP A 196 5.69 17.45 8.74
CA ASP A 196 6.45 17.15 9.95
C ASP A 196 5.59 16.25 10.84
N ILE A 197 5.97 14.99 11.00
CA ILE A 197 5.13 14.02 11.68
C ILE A 197 5.24 14.16 13.20
N ALA A 198 4.09 14.29 13.85
CA ALA A 198 3.97 14.23 15.31
C ALA A 198 3.07 13.05 15.71
N ILE A 199 3.55 12.17 16.58
CA ILE A 199 2.83 10.96 16.99
C ILE A 199 2.36 11.12 18.44
N ALA A 200 1.05 11.01 18.64
CA ALA A 200 0.40 10.98 19.93
C ALA A 200 0.46 9.54 20.49
N VAL A 201 1.08 9.38 21.66
CA VAL A 201 1.23 8.08 22.33
C VAL A 201 0.79 8.19 23.79
N ASP A 202 0.12 7.16 24.29
CA ASP A 202 -0.01 6.97 25.74
C ASP A 202 1.26 6.30 26.27
N GLY A 203 2.02 7.00 27.11
CA GLY A 203 3.17 6.40 27.77
C GLY A 203 2.77 5.23 28.69
N HIS A 204 1.53 5.19 29.15
CA HIS A 204 1.01 4.12 30.01
C HIS A 204 0.74 2.86 29.17
N GLY A 205 1.69 1.93 29.25
CA GLY A 205 1.63 0.66 28.55
C GLY A 205 2.39 0.63 27.24
N ALA A 206 3.06 1.71 26.83
CA ALA A 206 4.07 1.63 25.77
C ALA A 206 5.25 0.76 26.24
N TYR A 207 5.86 0.04 25.32
CA TYR A 207 7.02 -0.80 25.61
C TYR A 207 8.23 0.08 25.93
N LYS A 208 9.03 -0.30 26.92
CA LYS A 208 10.23 0.47 27.29
C LYS A 208 11.23 0.49 26.12
N GLY A 209 11.56 1.68 25.61
CA GLY A 209 12.44 1.85 24.45
C GLY A 209 11.72 1.99 23.11
N PHE A 210 10.38 2.06 23.08
CA PHE A 210 9.63 2.19 21.83
C PHE A 210 10.04 3.44 21.00
N TRP A 211 10.52 4.49 21.66
CA TRP A 211 10.97 5.72 21.01
C TRP A 211 12.17 5.52 20.08
N ASP A 212 12.94 4.44 20.25
CA ASP A 212 14.07 4.09 19.38
C ASP A 212 13.62 3.32 18.12
N TRP A 213 12.37 2.85 18.08
CA TRP A 213 11.82 2.13 16.95
C TRP A 213 11.44 3.08 15.81
N TYR A 214 11.47 2.57 14.58
CA TYR A 214 10.97 3.29 13.42
C TYR A 214 9.43 3.15 13.34
N PRO A 215 8.67 4.24 13.14
CA PRO A 215 9.12 5.60 12.80
C PRO A 215 9.14 6.59 13.99
N TYR A 216 8.98 6.11 15.23
CA TYR A 216 9.01 6.96 16.43
C TYR A 216 10.31 7.77 16.53
N ASN A 217 11.46 7.15 16.24
CA ASN A 217 12.77 7.80 16.24
C ASN A 217 12.97 8.84 15.13
N LYS A 218 12.02 8.96 14.19
CA LYS A 218 12.00 9.98 13.12
C LYS A 218 10.87 10.99 13.29
N SER A 219 10.14 10.95 14.41
CA SER A 219 8.93 11.72 14.62
C SER A 219 8.97 12.49 15.93
N ARG A 220 8.20 13.57 16.03
CA ARG A 220 7.96 14.21 17.34
C ARG A 220 6.96 13.38 18.12
N ILE A 221 7.37 12.81 19.24
CA ILE A 221 6.46 12.07 20.13
C ILE A 221 5.88 13.04 21.15
N PHE A 222 4.58 12.94 21.43
CA PHE A 222 3.94 13.67 22.52
C PHE A 222 2.83 12.84 23.18
N HIS A 223 2.43 13.24 24.38
CA HIS A 223 1.40 12.52 25.13
C HIS A 223 0.03 12.65 24.47
N GLN A 224 -0.76 11.58 24.38
CA GLN A 224 -2.07 11.62 23.72
C GLN A 224 -3.11 12.56 24.35
N CYS A 225 -2.89 13.00 25.60
CA CYS A 225 -3.72 14.01 26.27
C CYS A 225 -3.31 15.46 25.98
N ALA A 226 -2.16 15.69 25.33
CA ALA A 226 -1.63 17.02 25.07
C ALA A 226 -2.31 17.68 23.86
N THR A 227 -3.45 18.32 24.10
CA THR A 227 -4.27 18.98 23.07
C THR A 227 -3.72 20.34 22.64
N GLU A 228 -2.76 20.91 23.37
CA GLU A 228 -2.19 22.23 23.12
C GLU A 228 -1.53 22.38 21.74
N ILE A 229 -1.14 21.25 21.12
CA ILE A 229 -0.61 21.22 19.75
C ILE A 229 -1.57 21.85 18.73
N PHE A 230 -2.88 21.75 18.98
CA PHE A 230 -3.91 22.31 18.09
C PHE A 230 -4.26 23.77 18.42
N PHE A 231 -3.98 24.25 19.63
CA PHE A 231 -4.35 25.61 20.06
C PHE A 231 -3.20 26.62 19.93
N GLN A 232 -1.95 26.21 20.13
CA GLN A 232 -0.81 27.13 20.13
C GLN A 232 -0.48 27.65 18.73
N SER A 233 -0.69 26.85 17.69
CA SER A 233 -0.38 27.25 16.31
C SER A 233 -1.23 26.47 15.29
N PRO A 234 -2.56 26.67 15.25
CA PRO A 234 -3.48 25.91 14.39
C PRO A 234 -3.05 25.94 12.91
N SER A 235 -2.58 27.10 12.42
CA SER A 235 -2.12 27.29 11.04
C SER A 235 -0.90 26.44 10.66
N THR A 236 -0.16 25.92 11.65
CA THR A 236 1.01 25.06 11.45
C THR A 236 0.66 23.57 11.41
N VAL A 237 -0.60 23.20 11.68
CA VAL A 237 -1.06 21.80 11.64
C VAL A 237 -1.85 21.58 10.34
N ALA A 238 -1.45 20.60 9.55
CA ALA A 238 -2.14 20.20 8.32
C ALA A 238 -3.40 19.38 8.60
N GLY A 239 -3.34 18.52 9.61
CA GLY A 239 -4.46 17.66 9.97
C GLY A 239 -4.13 16.70 11.11
N LEU A 240 -5.13 15.92 11.48
CA LEU A 240 -5.04 14.79 12.41
C LEU A 240 -5.49 13.53 11.67
N ILE A 241 -4.64 12.50 11.62
CA ILE A 241 -5.02 11.15 11.25
C ILE A 241 -5.12 10.32 12.51
N VAL A 242 -6.31 9.82 12.80
CA VAL A 242 -6.52 8.75 13.78
C VAL A 242 -6.39 7.43 13.03
N GLY A 243 -5.50 6.58 13.54
CA GLY A 243 -4.96 5.40 12.87
C GLY A 243 -5.98 4.33 12.51
N GLY A 244 -5.44 3.24 11.96
CA GLY A 244 -6.18 2.06 11.51
C GLY A 244 -6.13 0.91 12.50
N GLY A 245 -6.82 -0.18 12.18
CA GLY A 245 -6.87 -1.34 13.05
C GLY A 245 -8.22 -1.59 13.70
N GLY A 246 -8.18 -2.37 14.80
CA GLY A 246 -9.36 -2.65 15.63
C GLY A 246 -9.51 -1.65 16.78
N LEU A 247 -9.31 -0.35 16.51
CA LEU A 247 -9.43 0.68 17.53
C LEU A 247 -10.89 0.83 17.98
N PRO A 248 -11.16 1.02 19.28
CA PRO A 248 -12.51 1.28 19.76
C PRO A 248 -13.02 2.65 19.27
N VAL A 249 -14.32 2.76 19.01
CA VAL A 249 -14.95 4.06 18.74
C VAL A 249 -14.75 5.00 19.93
N GLY A 250 -14.44 6.26 19.65
CA GLY A 250 -14.13 7.27 20.68
C GLY A 250 -12.65 7.33 21.06
N PHE A 251 -11.79 6.48 20.49
CA PHE A 251 -10.35 6.55 20.74
C PHE A 251 -9.77 7.92 20.37
N CYS A 252 -8.94 8.50 21.24
CA CYS A 252 -8.40 9.86 21.09
C CYS A 252 -9.46 10.95 20.84
N ALA A 253 -10.70 10.79 21.34
CA ALA A 253 -11.76 11.78 21.17
C ALA A 253 -11.34 13.20 21.59
N ASN A 254 -10.54 13.34 22.65
CA ASN A 254 -9.99 14.62 23.07
C ASN A 254 -9.17 15.32 21.97
N LEU A 255 -8.34 14.59 21.22
CA LEU A 255 -7.56 15.13 20.10
C LEU A 255 -8.46 15.46 18.91
N VAL A 256 -9.45 14.60 18.62
CA VAL A 256 -10.45 14.83 17.57
C VAL A 256 -11.23 16.12 17.83
N PHE A 257 -11.77 16.28 19.05
CA PHE A 257 -12.49 17.50 19.43
C PHE A 257 -11.60 18.74 19.38
N ALA A 258 -10.36 18.66 19.87
CA ALA A 258 -9.42 19.78 19.84
C ALA A 258 -9.07 20.20 18.41
N ALA A 259 -8.83 19.23 17.51
CA ALA A 259 -8.57 19.51 16.10
C ALA A 259 -9.80 20.16 15.42
N LYS A 260 -11.00 19.57 15.59
CA LYS A 260 -12.23 20.12 15.00
C LYS A 260 -12.58 21.51 15.53
N ALA A 261 -12.39 21.77 16.82
CA ALA A 261 -12.60 23.09 17.42
C ALA A 261 -11.70 24.18 16.80
N ASN A 262 -10.57 23.79 16.20
CA ASN A 262 -9.63 24.70 15.54
C ASN A 262 -9.71 24.65 14.01
N GLY A 263 -10.74 24.02 13.43
CA GLY A 263 -10.92 23.94 11.97
C GLY A 263 -9.86 23.08 11.26
N ILE A 264 -9.20 22.18 12.00
CA ILE A 264 -8.15 21.31 11.47
C ILE A 264 -8.81 20.04 10.89
N PRO A 265 -8.47 19.62 9.66
CA PRO A 265 -8.98 18.39 9.06
C PRO A 265 -8.68 17.17 9.94
N VAL A 266 -9.69 16.31 10.13
CA VAL A 266 -9.57 15.06 10.89
C VAL A 266 -9.98 13.88 10.04
N VAL A 267 -9.14 12.86 10.02
CA VAL A 267 -9.29 11.65 9.21
C VAL A 267 -9.25 10.42 10.10
N LEU A 268 -10.14 9.45 9.85
CA LEU A 268 -10.07 8.11 10.43
C LEU A 268 -9.68 7.12 9.34
N ALA A 269 -8.51 6.48 9.49
CA ALA A 269 -7.85 5.78 8.38
C ALA A 269 -7.73 4.26 8.61
N GLY A 270 -8.49 3.44 7.88
CA GLY A 270 -8.30 1.99 7.83
C GLY A 270 -8.74 1.25 9.09
N VAL A 271 -9.90 1.60 9.65
CA VAL A 271 -10.44 0.97 10.87
C VAL A 271 -11.46 -0.14 10.56
N ASP A 272 -11.60 -1.07 11.50
CA ASP A 272 -12.75 -1.97 11.57
C ASP A 272 -13.97 -1.21 12.12
N LEU A 273 -15.13 -1.43 11.52
CA LEU A 273 -16.40 -0.93 12.05
C LEU A 273 -17.09 -2.00 12.90
N PHE A 274 -17.86 -1.57 13.90
CA PHE A 274 -18.77 -2.44 14.67
C PHE A 274 -19.98 -2.84 13.82
N GLU A 275 -20.49 -4.06 14.01
CA GLU A 275 -21.65 -4.58 13.28
C GLU A 275 -22.91 -4.55 14.13
N ASP A 276 -22.78 -4.86 15.42
CA ASP A 276 -23.92 -4.96 16.32
C ASP A 276 -23.79 -3.92 17.43
N CYS A 277 -24.61 -2.88 17.33
CA CYS A 277 -24.89 -1.98 18.43
C CYS A 277 -26.39 -1.71 18.48
N ASP A 278 -26.94 -1.55 19.69
CA ASP A 278 -28.31 -1.12 19.83
C ASP A 278 -28.52 0.28 19.22
N GLU A 279 -29.77 0.71 19.07
CA GLU A 279 -30.10 1.99 18.42
C GLU A 279 -29.43 3.19 19.11
N SER A 280 -29.33 3.17 20.44
CA SER A 280 -28.72 4.25 21.23
C SER A 280 -27.21 4.34 20.97
N ALA A 281 -26.53 3.20 21.03
CA ALA A 281 -25.11 3.09 20.72
C ALA A 281 -24.83 3.45 19.26
N THR A 282 -25.68 3.02 18.32
CA THR A 282 -25.58 3.37 16.89
C THR A 282 -25.54 4.88 16.71
N ARG A 283 -26.46 5.61 17.37
CA ARG A 283 -26.50 7.08 17.30
C ARG A 283 -25.23 7.73 17.82
N ALA A 284 -24.74 7.29 18.99
CA ALA A 284 -23.50 7.82 19.56
C ALA A 284 -22.28 7.57 18.66
N VAL A 285 -22.19 6.37 18.06
CA VAL A 285 -21.13 6.03 17.10
C VAL A 285 -21.22 6.93 15.87
N VAL A 286 -22.41 7.09 15.29
CA VAL A 286 -22.63 7.94 14.11
C VAL A 286 -22.28 9.40 14.41
N ASP A 287 -22.69 9.93 15.56
CA ASP A 287 -22.39 11.31 15.96
C ASP A 287 -20.88 11.53 16.10
N TYR A 288 -20.16 10.57 16.69
CA TYR A 288 -18.69 10.64 16.78
C TYR A 288 -18.02 10.51 15.40
N LEU A 289 -18.44 9.56 14.56
CA LEU A 289 -17.86 9.36 13.22
C LEU A 289 -18.12 10.55 12.28
N ASN A 290 -19.20 11.30 12.50
CA ASN A 290 -19.50 12.53 11.76
C ASN A 290 -18.62 13.72 12.17
N LEU A 291 -17.76 13.59 13.20
CA LEU A 291 -16.73 14.59 13.49
C LEU A 291 -15.57 14.54 12.49
N PHE A 292 -15.40 13.43 11.77
CA PHE A 292 -14.32 13.26 10.80
C PHE A 292 -14.68 13.89 9.46
N ASP A 293 -13.68 14.47 8.79
CA ASP A 293 -13.83 15.00 7.43
C ASP A 293 -13.75 13.88 6.38
N PHE A 294 -13.04 12.80 6.71
CA PHE A 294 -12.95 11.61 5.89
C PHE A 294 -12.81 10.34 6.75
N PHE A 295 -13.52 9.28 6.36
CA PHE A 295 -13.56 8.00 7.03
C PHE A 295 -13.24 6.86 6.06
N SER A 296 -12.24 6.03 6.37
CA SER A 296 -11.96 4.83 5.58
C SER A 296 -11.98 3.56 6.43
N TYR A 297 -12.68 2.55 5.92
CA TYR A 297 -12.81 1.23 6.54
C TYR A 297 -12.13 0.18 5.69
N ARG A 298 -11.59 -0.87 6.32
CA ARG A 298 -10.66 -1.81 5.64
C ARG A 298 -11.25 -3.15 5.19
N SER A 299 -12.43 -3.51 5.68
CA SER A 299 -13.13 -4.75 5.30
C SER A 299 -14.46 -4.42 4.63
N GLU A 300 -14.82 -5.17 3.59
CA GLU A 300 -16.12 -5.02 2.96
C GLU A 300 -17.23 -5.24 3.99
N LYS A 301 -18.14 -4.28 4.07
CA LYS A 301 -19.36 -4.39 4.85
C LYS A 301 -20.54 -4.42 3.90
N ARG A 302 -21.48 -5.31 4.18
CA ARG A 302 -22.82 -5.23 3.59
C ARG A 302 -23.40 -3.87 3.95
N GLU A 303 -24.24 -3.32 3.09
CA GLU A 303 -24.84 -1.97 3.16
C GLU A 303 -25.69 -1.68 4.44
N GLN A 304 -25.57 -2.50 5.48
CA GLN A 304 -26.27 -2.42 6.75
C GLN A 304 -25.33 -1.87 7.84
N GLY A 305 -25.89 -1.13 8.80
CA GLY A 305 -25.16 -0.61 9.96
C GLY A 305 -24.92 0.90 9.91
N VAL A 306 -23.79 1.36 10.44
CA VAL A 306 -23.52 2.80 10.65
C VAL A 306 -23.20 3.56 9.35
N ILE A 307 -22.67 2.90 8.31
CA ILE A 307 -22.16 3.57 7.09
C ILE A 307 -23.23 4.42 6.38
N PRO A 308 -24.45 3.89 6.10
CA PRO A 308 -25.50 4.70 5.47
C PRO A 308 -25.97 5.89 6.29
N LEU A 309 -25.66 5.92 7.60
CA LEU A 309 -26.04 7.00 8.51
C LEU A 309 -24.94 8.08 8.61
N LEU A 310 -23.76 7.85 8.03
CA LEU A 310 -22.66 8.81 8.04
C LEU A 310 -22.91 9.94 7.04
N ARG A 311 -22.63 11.16 7.49
CA ARG A 311 -22.64 12.40 6.70
C ARG A 311 -21.23 12.78 6.23
N CYS A 312 -20.20 12.27 6.89
CA CYS A 312 -18.83 12.44 6.45
C CYS A 312 -18.56 11.63 5.18
N GLU A 313 -17.61 12.11 4.36
CA GLU A 313 -17.15 11.32 3.23
C GLU A 313 -16.54 10.02 3.73
N ASN A 314 -16.93 8.91 3.11
CA ASN A 314 -16.37 7.62 3.43
C ASN A 314 -16.05 6.78 2.20
N ALA A 315 -15.13 5.83 2.37
CA ALA A 315 -14.76 4.89 1.33
C ALA A 315 -14.27 3.55 1.90
N LEU A 316 -14.60 2.47 1.20
CA LEU A 316 -13.96 1.17 1.38
C LEU A 316 -12.51 1.27 0.89
N GLY A 317 -11.58 1.17 1.83
CA GLY A 317 -10.15 1.14 1.58
C GLY A 317 -9.59 -0.27 1.52
N ALA A 318 -8.39 -0.41 2.07
CA ALA A 318 -7.80 -1.68 2.45
C ALA A 318 -6.95 -1.47 3.71
N ASP A 319 -6.40 -2.55 4.22
CA ASP A 319 -5.51 -2.50 5.37
C ASP A 319 -4.17 -1.84 5.03
N TRP A 320 -3.72 -0.87 5.83
CA TRP A 320 -2.47 -0.14 5.57
C TRP A 320 -1.23 -1.04 5.56
N ALA A 321 -1.24 -2.17 6.28
CA ALA A 321 -0.12 -3.10 6.34
C ALA A 321 0.18 -3.76 4.98
N LEU A 322 -0.75 -3.69 4.01
CA LEU A 322 -0.51 -4.14 2.64
C LEU A 322 0.60 -3.34 1.94
N ARG A 323 0.86 -2.10 2.35
CA ARG A 323 1.97 -1.28 1.83
C ARG A 323 3.31 -1.55 2.50
N LEU A 324 3.33 -2.35 3.57
CA LEU A 324 4.56 -2.64 4.30
C LEU A 324 5.53 -3.37 3.36
N CYS A 325 6.71 -2.82 3.14
CA CYS A 325 7.75 -3.49 2.38
C CYS A 325 8.44 -4.55 3.25
N VAL A 326 8.99 -5.58 2.62
CA VAL A 326 9.92 -6.50 3.30
C VAL A 326 11.18 -5.74 3.71
N ASP A 327 11.82 -6.20 4.79
CA ASP A 327 13.20 -5.84 5.12
C ASP A 327 14.17 -6.61 4.19
N GLU A 328 15.44 -6.19 4.13
CA GLU A 328 16.46 -6.74 3.22
C GLU A 328 17.67 -7.31 3.99
N ALA A 329 17.59 -7.44 5.32
CA ALA A 329 18.72 -7.90 6.10
C ALA A 329 19.10 -9.37 5.82
N GLU A 330 20.40 -9.65 5.78
CA GLU A 330 20.98 -10.90 5.26
C GLU A 330 20.79 -12.13 6.17
N ASP A 331 20.51 -11.93 7.46
CA ASP A 331 20.38 -13.01 8.45
C ASP A 331 19.03 -13.77 8.38
N ILE A 332 18.08 -13.34 7.53
CA ILE A 332 16.88 -14.11 7.18
C ILE A 332 17.01 -14.55 5.73
N ASN A 333 17.42 -15.81 5.55
CA ASN A 333 17.55 -16.45 4.25
C ASN A 333 16.24 -17.11 3.80
N PRO A 334 15.96 -17.12 2.50
CA PRO A 334 14.89 -17.93 1.90
C PRO A 334 15.00 -19.41 2.31
N ASP A 335 13.90 -19.96 2.81
CA ASP A 335 13.79 -21.33 3.31
C ASP A 335 12.37 -21.85 3.01
N PRO A 336 12.17 -22.48 1.84
CA PRO A 336 10.86 -22.98 1.44
C PRO A 336 10.36 -24.15 2.31
N GLN A 337 11.21 -24.73 3.15
CA GLN A 337 10.82 -25.75 4.13
C GLN A 337 10.41 -25.14 5.47
N ARG A 338 10.59 -23.83 5.68
CA ARG A 338 10.12 -23.17 6.91
C ARG A 338 8.61 -22.97 6.89
N ALA A 339 7.98 -23.31 8.00
CA ALA A 339 6.61 -22.92 8.33
C ALA A 339 6.62 -21.95 9.50
N VAL A 340 6.09 -20.74 9.29
CA VAL A 340 5.91 -19.75 10.36
C VAL A 340 4.56 -20.01 11.02
N LEU A 341 4.57 -20.28 12.32
CA LEU A 341 3.37 -20.43 13.13
C LEU A 341 3.21 -19.22 14.06
N VAL A 342 2.07 -18.54 13.97
CA VAL A 342 1.75 -17.40 14.85
C VAL A 342 0.59 -17.77 15.74
N LEU A 343 0.77 -17.62 17.06
CA LEU A 343 -0.27 -17.84 18.06
C LEU A 343 -0.67 -16.52 18.68
N ARG A 344 -1.98 -16.27 18.76
CA ARG A 344 -2.53 -15.15 19.52
C ARG A 344 -2.58 -15.45 21.01
N GLU A 345 -2.24 -14.46 21.83
CA GLU A 345 -2.46 -14.46 23.26
C GLU A 345 -3.95 -14.51 23.64
N TYR A 346 -4.28 -15.31 24.66
CA TYR A 346 -5.61 -15.31 25.26
C TYR A 346 -5.52 -15.39 26.78
N PRO A 347 -6.48 -14.80 27.52
CA PRO A 347 -6.60 -15.02 28.95
C PRO A 347 -6.75 -16.53 29.24
N GLN A 348 -6.12 -17.02 30.31
CA GLN A 348 -6.14 -18.46 30.66
C GLN A 348 -7.56 -19.03 30.76
N GLY A 349 -8.50 -18.29 31.36
CA GLY A 349 -9.90 -18.71 31.48
C GLY A 349 -10.67 -18.77 30.16
N ALA A 350 -10.13 -18.23 29.07
CA ALA A 350 -10.73 -18.32 27.75
C ALA A 350 -10.23 -19.54 26.96
N LEU A 351 -9.13 -20.18 27.37
CA LEU A 351 -8.59 -21.34 26.66
C LEU A 351 -9.50 -22.56 26.87
N ARG A 352 -9.74 -23.33 25.80
CA ARG A 352 -10.31 -24.68 25.96
C ARG A 352 -9.27 -25.60 26.61
N GLU A 353 -9.74 -26.64 27.30
CA GLU A 353 -8.87 -27.64 27.93
C GLU A 353 -7.93 -28.32 26.92
N ASP A 354 -8.35 -28.42 25.65
CA ASP A 354 -7.60 -29.02 24.56
C ASP A 354 -6.80 -28.00 23.72
N TYR A 355 -6.60 -26.77 24.20
CA TYR A 355 -5.88 -25.73 23.44
C TYR A 355 -4.48 -26.19 23.03
N LEU A 356 -3.71 -26.68 23.99
CA LEU A 356 -2.31 -27.04 23.77
C LEU A 356 -2.16 -28.34 22.97
N SER A 357 -3.04 -29.33 23.17
CA SER A 357 -3.04 -30.54 22.36
C SER A 357 -3.42 -30.24 20.91
N THR A 358 -4.35 -29.32 20.68
CA THR A 358 -4.72 -28.83 19.34
C THR A 358 -3.54 -28.15 18.64
N VAL A 359 -2.85 -27.22 19.32
CA VAL A 359 -1.67 -26.53 18.76
C VAL A 359 -0.58 -27.54 18.41
N ARG A 360 -0.28 -28.49 19.29
CA ARG A 360 0.73 -29.54 19.03
C ARG A 360 0.34 -30.43 17.85
N GLU A 361 -0.93 -30.77 17.69
CA GLU A 361 -1.37 -31.57 16.54
C GLU A 361 -1.28 -30.79 15.23
N VAL A 362 -1.60 -29.49 15.22
CA VAL A 362 -1.35 -28.61 14.06
C VAL A 362 0.14 -28.63 13.68
N VAL A 363 1.05 -28.48 14.64
CA VAL A 363 2.50 -28.54 14.39
C VAL A 363 2.90 -29.89 13.78
N ARG A 364 2.45 -31.02 14.37
CA ARG A 364 2.76 -32.35 13.84
C ARG A 364 2.26 -32.55 12.41
N LEU A 365 1.09 -32.02 12.06
CA LEU A 365 0.57 -32.10 10.70
C LEU A 365 1.41 -31.28 9.73
N VAL A 366 1.88 -30.10 10.13
CA VAL A 366 2.80 -29.27 9.33
C VAL A 366 4.14 -29.99 9.14
N GLU A 367 4.71 -30.60 10.18
CA GLU A 367 5.97 -31.34 10.09
C GLU A 367 5.83 -32.60 9.21
N ARG A 368 4.67 -33.27 9.23
CA ARG A 368 4.39 -34.42 8.34
C ARG A 368 4.37 -34.04 6.85
N GLU A 369 4.03 -32.79 6.52
CA GLU A 369 4.14 -32.25 5.15
C GLU A 369 5.57 -31.80 4.80
N GLY A 370 6.54 -32.06 5.68
CA GLY A 370 7.97 -31.84 5.42
C GLY A 370 8.48 -30.45 5.81
N TYR A 371 7.72 -29.68 6.59
CA TYR A 371 8.14 -28.36 7.04
C TYR A 371 8.85 -28.37 8.39
N LYS A 372 9.76 -27.42 8.59
CA LYS A 372 10.31 -27.04 9.89
C LYS A 372 9.50 -25.88 10.47
N VAL A 373 8.83 -26.12 11.59
CA VAL A 373 8.03 -25.09 12.27
C VAL A 373 8.91 -24.14 13.07
N VAL A 374 8.66 -22.84 12.91
CA VAL A 374 9.20 -21.75 13.74
C VAL A 374 8.03 -20.93 14.28
N MET A 375 8.00 -20.71 15.59
CA MET A 375 7.02 -19.82 16.21
C MET A 375 7.49 -18.37 16.13
N ALA A 376 6.61 -17.49 15.65
CA ALA A 376 6.89 -16.06 15.51
C ALA A 376 5.85 -15.24 16.29
N PRO A 377 6.08 -14.92 17.58
CA PRO A 377 5.18 -14.05 18.34
C PRO A 377 5.07 -12.68 17.68
N PHE A 378 3.86 -12.10 17.61
CA PHE A 378 3.58 -10.83 16.93
C PHE A 378 3.55 -9.62 17.88
N CYS A 379 3.60 -9.86 19.18
CA CYS A 379 3.76 -8.82 20.20
C CYS A 379 4.40 -9.39 21.48
N PRO A 380 4.79 -8.54 22.45
CA PRO A 380 5.34 -8.99 23.73
C PRO A 380 4.40 -9.89 24.53
N GLU A 381 3.08 -9.69 24.41
CA GLU A 381 2.08 -10.53 25.06
C GLU A 381 2.10 -11.96 24.50
N ASP A 382 2.30 -12.12 23.18
CA ASP A 382 2.44 -13.44 22.56
C ASP A 382 3.69 -14.15 23.11
N VAL A 383 4.81 -13.46 23.30
CA VAL A 383 6.02 -14.03 23.91
C VAL A 383 5.71 -14.58 25.31
N ARG A 384 5.10 -13.76 26.18
CA ARG A 384 4.71 -14.18 27.53
C ARG A 384 3.72 -15.34 27.51
N PHE A 385 2.82 -15.36 26.54
CA PHE A 385 1.85 -16.43 26.37
C PHE A 385 2.53 -17.75 25.97
N LEU A 386 3.50 -17.72 25.06
CA LEU A 386 4.30 -18.90 24.72
C LEU A 386 5.08 -19.44 25.93
N ASP A 387 5.61 -18.55 26.78
CA ASP A 387 6.29 -18.95 28.03
C ASP A 387 5.31 -19.62 29.01
N GLN A 388 4.12 -19.03 29.18
CA GLN A 388 3.07 -19.58 30.06
C GLN A 388 2.57 -20.96 29.60
N LEU A 389 2.47 -21.18 28.29
CA LEU A 389 2.11 -22.47 27.72
C LEU A 389 3.26 -23.50 27.78
N GLY A 390 4.48 -23.08 28.10
CA GLY A 390 5.66 -23.94 28.11
C GLY A 390 6.19 -24.32 26.72
N VAL A 391 5.58 -23.82 25.65
CA VAL A 391 5.88 -24.20 24.26
C VAL A 391 7.23 -23.67 23.77
N ARG A 392 7.75 -22.61 24.39
CA ARG A 392 9.07 -22.04 24.03
C ARG A 392 10.23 -23.00 24.25
N LYS A 393 10.06 -24.01 25.11
CA LYS A 393 11.06 -25.07 25.32
C LYS A 393 10.96 -26.19 24.28
N GLU A 394 9.85 -26.25 23.54
CA GLU A 394 9.54 -27.32 22.59
C GLU A 394 9.83 -26.91 21.14
N PHE A 395 9.76 -25.62 20.81
CA PHE A 395 9.85 -25.12 19.44
C PHE A 395 10.85 -23.97 19.29
N ASP A 396 11.42 -23.84 18.09
CA ASP A 396 12.21 -22.67 17.72
C ASP A 396 11.33 -21.43 17.75
N VAL A 397 11.75 -20.39 18.48
CA VAL A 397 11.03 -19.11 18.58
C VAL A 397 11.89 -17.99 18.03
N VAL A 398 11.32 -17.21 17.10
CA VAL A 398 11.97 -16.06 16.47
C VAL A 398 11.23 -14.77 16.85
N GLU A 399 11.87 -13.97 17.71
CA GLU A 399 11.29 -12.72 18.21
C GLU A 399 11.66 -11.53 17.33
N LEU A 400 10.74 -11.12 16.46
CA LEU A 400 10.92 -9.98 15.54
C LEU A 400 9.78 -8.95 15.65
N TRP A 401 8.91 -9.07 16.66
CA TRP A 401 7.67 -8.31 16.77
C TRP A 401 7.85 -6.78 16.79
N SER A 402 9.01 -6.28 17.23
CA SER A 402 9.34 -4.84 17.24
C SER A 402 9.71 -4.29 15.86
N ASN A 403 10.06 -5.15 14.90
CA ASN A 403 10.37 -4.75 13.53
C ASN A 403 9.41 -5.46 12.55
N PRO A 404 8.29 -4.81 12.18
CA PRO A 404 7.30 -5.43 11.31
C PRO A 404 7.81 -5.77 9.92
N ARG A 405 8.75 -5.00 9.35
CA ARG A 405 9.37 -5.30 8.04
C ARG A 405 10.17 -6.59 8.10
N ARG A 406 10.91 -6.79 9.20
CA ARG A 406 11.68 -8.00 9.47
C ARG A 406 10.79 -9.21 9.70
N MET A 407 9.68 -9.03 10.41
CA MET A 407 8.64 -10.05 10.54
C MET A 407 8.02 -10.41 9.18
N LYS A 408 7.72 -9.41 8.33
CA LYS A 408 7.22 -9.66 6.97
C LYS A 408 8.28 -10.38 6.12
N GLN A 409 9.56 -10.05 6.26
CA GLN A 409 10.65 -10.76 5.58
C GLN A 409 10.75 -12.23 6.02
N LEU A 410 10.64 -12.53 7.32
CA LEU A 410 10.58 -13.91 7.83
C LEU A 410 9.46 -14.71 7.14
N ILE A 411 8.27 -14.12 7.06
CA ILE A 411 7.11 -14.72 6.40
C ILE A 411 7.36 -14.90 4.90
N ALA A 412 7.88 -13.86 4.22
CA ALA A 412 8.15 -13.87 2.78
C ALA A 412 9.19 -14.91 2.37
N CYS A 413 10.15 -15.17 3.26
CA CYS A 413 11.21 -16.16 3.06
C CYS A 413 10.79 -17.59 3.45
N SER A 414 9.53 -17.82 3.85
CA SER A 414 9.04 -19.12 4.32
C SER A 414 8.11 -19.78 3.30
N GLY A 415 7.99 -21.11 3.35
CA GLY A 415 7.11 -21.85 2.45
C GLY A 415 5.65 -21.97 2.92
N LEU A 416 5.38 -21.74 4.20
CA LEU A 416 4.05 -21.80 4.81
C LEU A 416 3.92 -20.78 5.96
N LEU A 417 2.74 -20.18 6.06
CA LEU A 417 2.29 -19.38 7.19
C LEU A 417 1.00 -19.97 7.77
N VAL A 418 1.02 -20.27 9.06
CA VAL A 418 -0.15 -20.68 9.83
C VAL A 418 -0.43 -19.61 10.88
N SER A 419 -1.57 -18.92 10.76
CA SER A 419 -2.00 -17.92 11.74
C SER A 419 -3.15 -18.44 12.59
N ILE A 420 -2.94 -18.54 13.91
CA ILE A 420 -3.96 -18.95 14.87
C ILE A 420 -4.46 -17.71 15.62
N GLY A 421 -5.58 -17.15 15.14
CA GLY A 421 -6.28 -16.04 15.81
C GLY A 421 -5.69 -14.63 15.60
N ARG A 422 -4.58 -14.46 14.85
CA ARG A 422 -4.00 -13.14 14.50
C ARG A 422 -4.35 -12.73 13.06
N LEU A 423 -4.72 -11.47 12.86
CA LEU A 423 -5.04 -10.90 11.54
C LEU A 423 -3.79 -10.54 10.73
N HIS A 424 -2.91 -9.71 11.30
CA HIS A 424 -1.80 -9.12 10.56
C HIS A 424 -0.74 -10.08 9.99
N PRO A 425 -0.49 -11.29 10.56
CA PRO A 425 0.34 -12.28 9.86
C PRO A 425 -0.20 -12.61 8.48
N ILE A 426 -1.53 -12.73 8.35
CA ILE A 426 -2.19 -13.01 7.07
C ILE A 426 -1.92 -11.87 6.09
N LEU A 427 -2.12 -10.61 6.53
CA LEU A 427 -1.85 -9.42 5.71
C LEU A 427 -0.38 -9.27 5.32
N PHE A 428 0.55 -9.73 6.15
CA PHE A 428 1.98 -9.77 5.79
C PHE A 428 2.25 -10.84 4.73
N GLY A 429 1.56 -11.98 4.81
CA GLY A 429 1.71 -13.10 3.89
C GLY A 429 1.02 -12.92 2.54
N VAL A 430 -0.12 -12.24 2.45
CA VAL A 430 -0.94 -12.20 1.20
C VAL A 430 -0.18 -11.62 0.01
N ASP A 431 0.78 -10.74 0.26
CA ASP A 431 1.61 -10.09 -0.75
C ASP A 431 2.96 -10.80 -0.99
N CYS A 432 3.11 -12.01 -0.44
CA CYS A 432 4.35 -12.79 -0.48
C CYS A 432 4.09 -14.14 -1.20
N PRO A 433 5.14 -14.80 -1.72
CA PRO A 433 5.00 -16.13 -2.36
C PRO A 433 4.82 -17.28 -1.34
N VAL A 434 4.19 -17.02 -0.19
CA VAL A 434 3.98 -17.97 0.92
C VAL A 434 2.57 -18.56 0.85
N ARG A 435 2.42 -19.84 1.17
CA ARG A 435 1.10 -20.46 1.36
C ARG A 435 0.54 -20.07 2.72
N ILE A 436 -0.75 -19.74 2.80
CA ILE A 436 -1.34 -19.19 4.03
C ILE A 436 -2.57 -20.00 4.43
N VAL A 437 -2.69 -20.25 5.72
CA VAL A 437 -3.93 -20.78 6.33
C VAL A 437 -4.17 -20.10 7.67
N ALA A 438 -5.41 -19.71 7.89
CA ALA A 438 -5.87 -19.17 9.16
C ALA A 438 -6.66 -20.25 9.91
N VAL A 439 -6.36 -20.41 11.20
CA VAL A 439 -6.99 -21.42 12.06
C VAL A 439 -7.74 -20.70 13.17
N ALA A 440 -8.98 -21.10 13.39
CA ALA A 440 -9.74 -20.67 14.55
C ALA A 440 -9.02 -21.16 15.84
N PRO A 441 -8.63 -20.26 16.76
CA PRO A 441 -8.06 -20.62 18.05
C PRO A 441 -9.06 -21.47 18.85
N PRO A 442 -8.58 -22.52 19.55
CA PRO A 442 -9.42 -23.34 20.41
C PRO A 442 -9.72 -22.63 21.74
N VAL A 443 -10.55 -21.59 21.71
CA VAL A 443 -11.00 -20.82 22.88
C VAL A 443 -12.50 -20.94 23.10
N VAL A 444 -12.94 -20.84 24.35
CA VAL A 444 -14.35 -20.94 24.75
C VAL A 444 -15.12 -19.75 24.20
N GLY A 445 -16.25 -20.01 23.53
CA GLY A 445 -17.11 -18.96 22.96
C GLY A 445 -16.51 -18.23 21.75
N TYR A 446 -15.49 -18.79 21.10
CA TYR A 446 -14.83 -18.16 19.96
C TYR A 446 -15.78 -17.79 18.82
N GLU A 447 -16.85 -18.58 18.64
CA GLU A 447 -17.84 -18.44 17.57
C GLU A 447 -18.55 -17.07 17.59
N ASN A 448 -18.53 -16.33 18.70
CA ASN A 448 -19.44 -15.20 18.90
C ASN A 448 -18.83 -13.79 18.76
N VAL A 449 -17.50 -13.57 18.75
CA VAL A 449 -16.98 -12.17 18.87
C VAL A 449 -15.65 -11.85 18.16
N LEU A 450 -14.72 -12.80 17.99
CA LEU A 450 -13.34 -12.48 17.57
C LEU A 450 -12.96 -12.93 16.16
N SER A 451 -13.80 -13.73 15.51
CA SER A 451 -13.52 -14.37 14.22
C SER A 451 -13.88 -13.51 13.01
N ASP A 452 -14.86 -12.61 13.12
CA ASP A 452 -15.46 -11.96 11.95
C ASP A 452 -14.46 -11.17 11.11
N LYS A 453 -13.58 -10.40 11.74
CA LYS A 453 -12.56 -9.63 11.00
C LYS A 453 -11.56 -10.53 10.27
N ILE A 454 -11.17 -11.64 10.89
CA ILE A 454 -10.21 -12.58 10.30
C ILE A 454 -10.90 -13.34 9.16
N ILE A 455 -12.14 -13.80 9.37
CA ILE A 455 -12.94 -14.48 8.35
C ILE A 455 -13.16 -13.57 7.14
N LYS A 456 -13.47 -12.28 7.36
CA LYS A 456 -13.66 -11.30 6.27
C LYS A 456 -12.39 -11.12 5.46
N ILE A 457 -11.27 -10.82 6.12
CA ILE A 457 -9.99 -10.67 5.41
C ILE A 457 -9.58 -11.98 4.73
N CYS A 458 -9.79 -13.14 5.35
CA CYS A 458 -9.54 -14.43 4.71
C CYS A 458 -10.38 -14.61 3.45
N ARG A 459 -11.67 -14.25 3.49
CA ARG A 459 -12.56 -14.27 2.32
C ARG A 459 -12.10 -13.30 1.23
N ASP A 460 -11.77 -12.06 1.61
CA ASP A 460 -11.36 -10.99 0.70
C ASP A 460 -10.11 -11.38 -0.10
N PHE A 461 -9.21 -12.17 0.48
CA PHE A 461 -7.97 -12.64 -0.15
C PHE A 461 -7.99 -14.12 -0.56
N GLY A 462 -9.12 -14.82 -0.45
CA GLY A 462 -9.21 -16.26 -0.76
C GLY A 462 -8.31 -17.15 0.11
N VAL A 463 -7.95 -16.71 1.32
CA VAL A 463 -7.17 -17.49 2.29
C VAL A 463 -8.10 -18.45 3.03
N PRO A 464 -7.79 -19.76 3.11
CA PRO A 464 -8.61 -20.69 3.88
C PRO A 464 -8.64 -20.35 5.38
N PHE A 465 -9.85 -20.24 5.93
CA PHE A 465 -10.11 -20.13 7.37
C PHE A 465 -10.77 -21.42 7.85
N VAL A 466 -10.13 -22.14 8.77
CA VAL A 466 -10.57 -23.48 9.20
C VAL A 466 -10.88 -23.55 10.69
N PHE A 467 -11.88 -24.35 11.03
CA PHE A 467 -12.30 -24.63 12.40
C PHE A 467 -11.76 -26.00 12.84
N GLY A 468 -10.64 -25.97 13.57
CA GLY A 468 -10.05 -27.17 14.17
C GLY A 468 -9.12 -27.99 13.27
N VAL A 469 -8.59 -29.07 13.84
CA VAL A 469 -7.50 -29.88 13.28
C VAL A 469 -7.92 -30.64 12.02
N ASP A 470 -9.14 -31.18 11.97
CA ASP A 470 -9.58 -32.01 10.85
C ASP A 470 -9.72 -31.21 9.55
N GLN A 471 -10.31 -30.01 9.64
CA GLN A 471 -10.40 -29.09 8.51
C GLN A 471 -9.01 -28.60 8.08
N PHE A 472 -8.15 -28.29 9.05
CA PHE A 472 -6.75 -27.92 8.78
C PHE A 472 -6.03 -29.03 8.00
N LYS A 473 -6.11 -30.28 8.47
CA LYS A 473 -5.53 -31.45 7.79
C LYS A 473 -6.02 -31.62 6.36
N ALA A 474 -7.31 -31.38 6.11
CA ALA A 474 -7.91 -31.53 4.79
C ALA A 474 -7.47 -30.44 3.79
N VAL A 475 -7.16 -29.24 4.29
CA VAL A 475 -6.80 -28.05 3.49
C VAL A 475 -5.30 -27.94 3.25
N LEU A 476 -4.47 -28.31 4.24
CA LEU A 476 -3.01 -28.14 4.22
C LEU A 476 -2.32 -28.58 2.90
N PRO A 477 -2.57 -29.78 2.34
CA PRO A 477 -1.92 -30.22 1.11
C PRO A 477 -2.42 -29.51 -0.17
N LYS A 478 -3.50 -28.72 -0.06
CA LYS A 478 -4.16 -28.03 -1.19
C LYS A 478 -3.89 -26.52 -1.20
N LEU A 479 -3.11 -26.01 -0.25
CA LEU A 479 -2.85 -24.58 -0.13
C LEU A 479 -2.08 -24.04 -1.33
N LEU A 480 -2.57 -22.93 -1.88
CA LEU A 480 -1.92 -22.15 -2.91
C LEU A 480 -1.56 -20.76 -2.36
N PRO A 481 -0.56 -20.08 -2.94
CA PRO A 481 -0.35 -18.66 -2.71
C PRO A 481 -1.59 -17.85 -3.09
N VAL A 482 -1.74 -16.67 -2.47
CA VAL A 482 -2.85 -15.75 -2.75
C VAL A 482 -2.73 -15.19 -4.17
N ASP A 483 -3.87 -14.99 -4.83
CA ASP A 483 -3.94 -14.39 -6.15
C ASP A 483 -3.41 -12.94 -6.14
N ARG A 484 -2.43 -12.67 -7.01
CA ARG A 484 -1.78 -11.37 -7.13
C ARG A 484 -2.75 -10.28 -7.60
N GLU A 485 -3.75 -10.61 -8.41
CA GLU A 485 -4.73 -9.62 -8.90
C GLU A 485 -5.58 -9.07 -7.76
N VAL A 486 -6.00 -9.94 -6.83
CA VAL A 486 -6.78 -9.57 -5.65
C VAL A 486 -5.97 -8.64 -4.73
N VAL A 487 -4.69 -8.96 -4.52
CA VAL A 487 -3.77 -8.14 -3.72
C VAL A 487 -3.52 -6.78 -4.37
N LEU A 488 -3.27 -6.76 -5.69
CA LEU A 488 -3.07 -5.53 -6.45
C LEU A 488 -4.31 -4.63 -6.37
N ALA A 489 -5.52 -5.19 -6.53
CA ALA A 489 -6.76 -4.45 -6.42
C ALA A 489 -6.93 -3.81 -5.03
N ALA A 490 -6.56 -4.52 -3.95
CA ALA A 490 -6.58 -4.00 -2.59
C ALA A 490 -5.56 -2.87 -2.38
N LYS A 491 -4.32 -3.02 -2.90
CA LYS A 491 -3.30 -1.96 -2.87
C LYS A 491 -3.74 -0.71 -3.61
N LEU A 492 -4.32 -0.86 -4.81
CA LEU A 492 -4.85 0.27 -5.58
C LEU A 492 -6.01 0.98 -4.86
N ARG A 493 -6.86 0.26 -4.11
CA ARG A 493 -7.85 0.90 -3.22
C ARG A 493 -7.17 1.73 -2.15
N LEU A 494 -6.16 1.18 -1.49
CA LEU A 494 -5.40 1.89 -0.45
C LEU A 494 -4.68 3.13 -0.99
N ASP A 495 -4.10 3.08 -2.19
CA ASP A 495 -3.47 4.24 -2.80
C ASP A 495 -4.48 5.36 -3.08
N ARG A 496 -5.69 5.02 -3.54
CA ARG A 496 -6.78 6.01 -3.68
C ARG A 496 -7.19 6.62 -2.35
N ILE A 497 -7.19 5.84 -1.26
CA ILE A 497 -7.45 6.35 0.09
C ILE A 497 -6.35 7.33 0.50
N VAL A 498 -5.08 7.00 0.27
CA VAL A 498 -3.95 7.88 0.57
C VAL A 498 -4.06 9.20 -0.18
N ASP A 499 -4.40 9.16 -1.47
CA ASP A 499 -4.61 10.35 -2.28
C ASP A 499 -5.76 11.23 -1.75
N ARG A 500 -6.90 10.62 -1.41
CA ARG A 500 -8.04 11.36 -0.80
C ARG A 500 -7.67 12.00 0.53
N ILE A 501 -6.95 11.28 1.39
CA ILE A 501 -6.47 11.82 2.66
C ILE A 501 -5.53 12.99 2.40
N TYR A 502 -4.58 12.84 1.47
CA TYR A 502 -3.64 13.89 1.11
C TYR A 502 -4.38 15.15 0.66
N ASP A 503 -5.35 15.03 -0.26
CA ASP A 503 -6.16 16.15 -0.76
C ASP A 503 -6.94 16.90 0.34
N ARG A 504 -7.21 16.27 1.48
CA ARG A 504 -7.83 16.92 2.66
C ARG A 504 -6.83 17.65 3.55
N LEU A 505 -5.55 17.27 3.49
CA LEU A 505 -4.48 17.82 4.33
C LEU A 505 -3.77 19.04 3.70
N VAL A 506 -3.81 19.18 2.37
CA VAL A 506 -3.17 20.29 1.63
C VAL A 506 -4.14 21.41 1.31
#